data_AF-A0A833X6U6-F1
#
_entry.id   AF-A0A833X6U6-F1
#
_cell.length_a   1.000
_cell.length_b   1.000
_cell.length_c   1.000
_cell.angle_alpha   90.00
_cell.angle_beta   90.00
_cell.angle_gamma   90.00
#
_symmetry.space_group_name_H-M   'P 1'
#
loop_
_entity.id
_entity.type
_entity.pdbx_description
1 polymer ?
#
loop_
_entity_poly.entity_id
_entity_poly.type
_entity_poly.pdbx_seq_one_letter_code
_entity_poly.pdbx_strand_id
1 'polypeptide(L)'
;MAKKLVKYSVIDAFTDSAFKGNPAAVCLLEEERDEDWLQAVAAEFNISETCYLTRLTGSEPLDSPVPRFRLRWFTPVSEVELCGHATLAASHALFTSGLVNSNSIEFVTLSGILSARKVLEIKSDGSDIQNGEAQECFFIELDFPMVPLIDFNSAEASAISNSLNGASFIDIKRTTADDLFVVLPSGESVVEIKPEFDAIRKCPGRGMIVSGAAPPGSGFDFYSRFFCPKLGVNEVKYVSL
;
A
#
# COMPACT_ATOMS: atom_id res chain seq x y z
N MET A 1 -12.75 32.21 -13.89
CA MET A 1 -11.45 31.49 -13.96
C MET A 1 -11.65 30.27 -14.85
N ALA A 2 -10.69 29.95 -15.72
CA ALA A 2 -10.75 28.70 -16.48
C ALA A 2 -10.65 27.51 -15.52
N LYS A 3 -11.52 26.51 -15.65
CA LYS A 3 -11.42 25.27 -14.86
C LYS A 3 -10.17 24.53 -15.31
N LYS A 4 -9.21 24.33 -14.41
CA LYS A 4 -7.99 23.56 -14.69
C LYS A 4 -8.32 22.08 -14.54
N LEU A 5 -8.14 21.31 -15.62
CA LEU A 5 -8.39 19.87 -15.62
C LEU A 5 -7.28 19.16 -14.84
N VAL A 6 -7.63 18.08 -14.15
CA VAL A 6 -6.67 17.22 -13.45
C VAL A 6 -6.65 15.88 -14.16
N LYS A 7 -5.46 15.43 -14.57
CA LYS A 7 -5.27 14.09 -15.11
C LYS A 7 -5.16 13.11 -13.95
N TYR A 8 -5.92 12.04 -14.02
CA TYR A 8 -5.83 10.96 -13.05
C TYR A 8 -5.88 9.60 -13.74
N SER A 9 -5.34 8.60 -13.05
CA SER A 9 -5.48 7.18 -13.39
C SER A 9 -5.92 6.43 -12.13
N VAL A 10 -6.73 5.38 -12.28
CA VAL A 10 -6.97 4.42 -11.20
C VAL A 10 -6.09 3.21 -11.48
N ILE A 11 -5.25 2.83 -10.52
CA ILE A 11 -4.30 1.72 -10.66
C ILE A 11 -4.56 0.71 -9.55
N ASP A 12 -4.72 -0.54 -9.96
CA ASP A 12 -4.87 -1.69 -9.09
C ASP A 12 -3.47 -2.20 -8.67
N ALA A 13 -3.08 -1.94 -7.42
CA ALA A 13 -1.79 -2.39 -6.88
C ALA A 13 -1.80 -3.87 -6.51
N PHE A 14 -0.63 -4.51 -6.55
CA PHE A 14 -0.42 -5.94 -6.23
C PHE A 14 -1.17 -6.91 -7.15
N THR A 15 -1.39 -6.54 -8.42
CA THR A 15 -1.98 -7.43 -9.42
C THR A 15 -1.52 -7.08 -10.84
N ASP A 16 -1.61 -8.05 -11.74
CA ASP A 16 -1.44 -7.90 -13.19
C ASP A 16 -2.79 -7.82 -13.93
N SER A 17 -3.90 -7.92 -13.21
CA SER A 17 -5.24 -8.07 -13.76
C SER A 17 -6.15 -6.96 -13.25
N ALA A 18 -6.89 -6.31 -14.16
CA ALA A 18 -7.87 -5.30 -13.78
C ALA A 18 -8.92 -5.84 -12.79
N PHE A 19 -9.38 -4.98 -11.89
CA PHE A 19 -10.40 -5.25 -10.87
C PHE A 19 -9.98 -6.28 -9.80
N LYS A 20 -8.68 -6.56 -9.69
CA LYS A 20 -8.07 -7.30 -8.58
C LYS A 20 -7.13 -6.38 -7.81
N GLY A 21 -6.55 -6.85 -6.71
CA GLY A 21 -5.61 -6.03 -5.94
C GLY A 21 -6.27 -4.85 -5.24
N ASN A 22 -5.46 -3.87 -4.84
CA ASN A 22 -5.93 -2.70 -4.08
C ASN A 22 -5.88 -1.42 -4.94
N PRO A 23 -7.03 -0.84 -5.32
CA PRO A 23 -7.07 0.33 -6.19
C PRO A 23 -6.61 1.60 -5.46
N ALA A 24 -5.84 2.43 -6.18
CA ALA A 24 -5.56 3.80 -5.79
C ALA A 24 -5.74 4.77 -6.97
N ALA A 25 -6.32 5.94 -6.69
CA ALA A 25 -6.43 7.02 -7.67
C ALA A 25 -5.14 7.84 -7.62
N VAL A 26 -4.49 7.99 -8.76
CA VAL A 26 -3.25 8.74 -8.90
C VAL A 26 -3.54 10.01 -9.68
N CYS A 27 -3.50 11.15 -9.00
CA CYS A 27 -3.70 12.47 -9.59
C CYS A 27 -2.36 13.14 -9.87
N LEU A 28 -2.11 13.51 -11.14
CA LEU A 28 -0.95 14.30 -11.52
C LEU A 28 -1.32 15.78 -11.52
N LEU A 29 -0.70 16.54 -10.63
CA LEU A 29 -0.92 17.97 -10.45
C LEU A 29 0.22 18.77 -11.09
N GLU A 30 -0.14 19.85 -11.78
CA GLU A 30 0.82 20.82 -12.30
C GLU A 30 1.37 21.74 -11.20
N GLU A 31 0.61 21.94 -10.14
CA GLU A 31 0.93 22.78 -8.99
C GLU A 31 0.29 22.20 -7.72
N GLU A 32 0.86 22.49 -6.56
CA GLU A 32 0.29 22.06 -5.29
C GLU A 32 -1.11 22.66 -5.07
N ARG A 33 -1.97 21.89 -4.43
CA ARG A 33 -3.31 22.30 -4.00
C ARG A 33 -3.37 22.35 -2.48
N ASP A 34 -4.28 23.18 -1.97
CA ASP A 34 -4.58 23.22 -0.55
C ASP A 34 -5.22 21.91 -0.07
N GLU A 35 -5.12 21.68 1.24
CA GLU A 35 -5.56 20.44 1.88
C GLU A 35 -7.06 20.20 1.74
N ASP A 36 -7.88 21.25 1.86
CA ASP A 36 -9.34 21.14 1.73
C ASP A 36 -9.73 20.62 0.34
N TRP A 37 -9.07 21.11 -0.71
CA TRP A 37 -9.28 20.63 -2.07
C TRP A 37 -8.85 19.17 -2.24
N LEU A 38 -7.67 18.80 -1.73
CA LEU A 38 -7.16 17.43 -1.81
C LEU A 38 -8.06 16.45 -1.07
N GLN A 39 -8.56 16.84 0.11
CA GLN A 39 -9.49 16.01 0.88
C GLN A 39 -10.83 15.86 0.17
N ALA A 40 -11.36 16.95 -0.42
CA ALA A 40 -12.62 16.91 -1.16
C ALA A 40 -12.56 15.99 -2.38
N VAL A 41 -11.45 16.00 -3.13
CA VAL A 41 -11.26 15.10 -4.28
C VAL A 41 -11.10 13.64 -3.84
N ALA A 42 -10.40 13.39 -2.74
CA ALA A 42 -10.28 12.02 -2.20
C ALA A 42 -11.63 11.48 -1.73
N ALA A 43 -12.44 12.33 -1.09
CA ALA A 43 -13.81 12.00 -0.70
C ALA A 43 -14.72 11.72 -1.91
N GLU A 44 -14.57 12.47 -3.00
CA GLU A 44 -15.32 12.26 -4.25
C GLU A 44 -14.98 10.91 -4.90
N PHE A 45 -13.69 10.54 -4.95
CA PHE A 45 -13.30 9.23 -5.49
C PHE A 45 -13.82 8.06 -4.64
N ASN A 46 -13.87 8.23 -3.31
CA ASN A 46 -14.41 7.26 -2.36
C ASN A 46 -13.85 5.83 -2.55
N ILE A 47 -12.53 5.74 -2.79
CA ILE A 47 -11.75 4.50 -2.80
C ILE A 47 -10.76 4.51 -1.63
N SER A 48 -10.03 3.41 -1.42
CA SER A 48 -9.10 3.26 -0.28
C SER A 48 -8.20 4.49 -0.16
N GLU A 49 -7.44 4.81 -1.21
CA GLU A 49 -6.52 5.94 -1.21
C GLU A 49 -6.50 6.71 -2.54
N THR A 50 -6.43 8.03 -2.43
CA THR A 50 -6.10 8.95 -3.52
C THR A 50 -4.73 9.56 -3.27
N CYS A 51 -3.83 9.47 -4.24
CA CYS A 51 -2.50 10.05 -4.15
C CYS A 51 -2.31 11.20 -5.14
N TYR A 52 -1.56 12.21 -4.70
CA TYR A 52 -1.34 13.44 -5.45
C TYR A 52 0.14 13.62 -5.71
N LEU A 53 0.50 13.67 -6.99
CA LEU A 53 1.86 13.85 -7.46
C LEU A 53 2.06 15.27 -7.97
N THR A 54 3.05 15.97 -7.42
CA THR A 54 3.52 17.25 -7.96
C THR A 54 5.02 17.15 -8.23
N ARG A 55 5.45 17.41 -9.46
CA ARG A 55 6.88 17.35 -9.82
C ARG A 55 7.64 18.49 -9.14
N LEU A 56 8.76 18.18 -8.50
CA LEU A 56 9.62 19.18 -7.87
C LEU A 56 10.67 19.65 -8.89
N THR A 57 10.60 20.91 -9.31
CA THR A 57 11.58 21.52 -10.22
C THR A 57 12.46 22.52 -9.47
N GLY A 58 13.78 22.40 -9.56
CA GLY A 58 14.72 23.41 -9.03
C GLY A 58 15.30 23.15 -7.64
N SER A 59 14.94 22.05 -6.99
CA SER A 59 15.55 21.54 -5.74
C SER A 59 16.36 20.25 -5.97
N GLU A 60 16.79 20.05 -7.22
CA GLU A 60 17.68 18.98 -7.62
C GLU A 60 19.10 19.38 -7.17
N PRO A 61 19.83 18.54 -6.41
CA PRO A 61 21.28 18.66 -6.37
C PRO A 61 21.78 18.76 -7.82
N LEU A 62 22.75 19.64 -8.08
CA LEU A 62 23.26 19.92 -9.43
C LEU A 62 23.69 18.66 -10.22
N ASP A 63 23.81 17.52 -9.52
CA ASP A 63 24.24 16.20 -10.02
C ASP A 63 23.25 15.05 -9.72
N SER A 64 22.01 15.28 -9.25
CA SER A 64 21.06 14.17 -9.06
C SER A 64 20.26 13.90 -10.35
N PRO A 65 20.41 12.72 -11.00
CA PRO A 65 19.62 12.37 -12.17
C PRO A 65 18.23 11.81 -11.82
N VAL A 66 17.90 11.68 -10.53
CA VAL A 66 16.70 10.97 -10.08
C VAL A 66 15.52 11.95 -9.97
N PRO A 67 14.45 11.78 -10.77
CA PRO A 67 13.31 12.68 -10.73
C PRO A 67 12.61 12.65 -9.37
N ARG A 68 12.35 13.83 -8.81
CA ARG A 68 11.71 13.99 -7.50
C ARG A 68 10.28 14.50 -7.62
N PHE A 69 9.38 13.92 -6.83
CA PHE A 69 7.98 14.33 -6.74
C PHE A 69 7.58 14.54 -5.29
N ARG A 70 6.75 15.55 -5.01
CA ARG A 70 5.96 15.55 -3.79
C ARG A 70 4.83 14.53 -3.96
N LEU A 71 4.68 13.66 -2.97
CA LEU A 71 3.62 12.66 -2.93
C LEU A 71 2.87 12.79 -1.61
N ARG A 72 1.55 12.96 -1.71
CA ARG A 72 0.61 13.00 -0.58
C ARG A 72 -0.46 11.94 -0.79
N TRP A 73 -0.97 11.34 0.29
CA TRP A 73 -2.01 10.33 0.23
C TRP A 73 -3.17 10.70 1.12
N PHE A 74 -4.37 10.55 0.59
CA PHE A 74 -5.59 10.87 1.29
C PHE A 74 -6.52 9.68 1.22
N THR A 75 -7.03 9.28 2.38
CA THR A 75 -8.27 8.51 2.47
C THR A 75 -9.46 9.45 2.21
N PRO A 76 -10.69 8.94 2.10
CA PRO A 76 -11.88 9.80 1.99
C PRO A 76 -12.08 10.76 3.18
N VAL A 77 -11.39 10.57 4.30
CA VAL A 77 -11.62 11.34 5.54
C VAL A 77 -10.39 12.06 6.10
N SER A 78 -9.17 11.67 5.73
CA SER A 78 -7.93 12.30 6.22
C SER A 78 -6.72 12.04 5.32
N GLU A 79 -5.72 12.91 5.41
CA GLU A 79 -4.36 12.62 4.94
C GLU A 79 -3.72 11.49 5.78
N VAL A 80 -2.86 10.68 5.16
CA VAL A 80 -2.06 9.65 5.83
C VAL A 80 -0.58 9.87 5.57
N GLU A 81 0.25 9.59 6.57
CA GLU A 81 1.69 9.88 6.51
C GLU A 81 2.48 8.91 5.61
N LEU A 82 1.97 7.69 5.42
CA LEU A 82 2.62 6.62 4.66
C LEU A 82 1.58 5.66 4.08
N CYS A 83 1.71 5.30 2.80
CA CYS A 83 0.85 4.31 2.17
C CYS A 83 1.57 3.50 1.08
N GLY A 84 1.77 2.19 1.31
CA GLY A 84 2.50 1.31 0.40
C GLY A 84 1.87 1.15 -0.98
N HIS A 85 0.65 0.61 -1.05
CA HIS A 85 -0.01 0.29 -2.33
C HIS A 85 -0.26 1.53 -3.20
N ALA A 86 -0.62 2.67 -2.61
CA ALA A 86 -0.80 3.91 -3.36
C ALA A 86 0.54 4.53 -3.82
N THR A 87 1.64 4.25 -3.11
CA THR A 87 3.00 4.57 -3.61
C THR A 87 3.36 3.68 -4.79
N LEU A 88 3.05 2.38 -4.71
CA LEU A 88 3.24 1.44 -5.82
C LEU A 88 2.46 1.90 -7.06
N ALA A 89 1.20 2.29 -6.89
CA ALA A 89 0.36 2.85 -7.94
C ALA A 89 0.95 4.14 -8.51
N ALA A 90 1.40 5.08 -7.67
CA ALA A 90 2.05 6.32 -8.10
C ALA A 90 3.31 6.06 -8.93
N SER A 91 4.17 5.14 -8.47
CA SER A 91 5.37 4.70 -9.20
C SER A 91 5.01 4.09 -10.54
N HIS A 92 4.02 3.19 -10.59
CA HIS A 92 3.55 2.58 -11.82
C HIS A 92 3.03 3.64 -12.82
N ALA A 93 2.23 4.61 -12.34
CA ALA A 93 1.76 5.72 -13.17
C ALA A 93 2.92 6.51 -13.79
N LEU A 94 3.93 6.84 -12.99
CA LEU A 94 5.08 7.60 -13.46
C LEU A 94 5.91 6.80 -14.48
N PHE A 95 6.27 5.55 -14.16
CA PHE A 95 7.08 4.70 -15.05
C PHE A 95 6.38 4.39 -16.39
N THR A 96 5.04 4.33 -16.41
CA THR A 96 4.27 4.05 -17.64
C THR A 96 3.86 5.31 -18.41
N SER A 97 3.82 6.48 -17.76
CA SER A 97 3.41 7.74 -18.39
C SER A 97 4.42 8.36 -19.37
N GLY A 98 5.67 7.90 -19.37
CA GLY A 98 6.77 8.53 -20.09
C GLY A 98 7.25 9.86 -19.49
N LEU A 99 6.76 10.26 -18.31
CA LEU A 99 7.15 11.51 -17.63
C LEU A 99 8.52 11.43 -16.92
N VAL A 100 9.01 10.21 -16.70
CA VAL A 100 10.30 9.91 -16.09
C VAL A 100 11.14 9.08 -17.08
N ASN A 101 12.38 9.49 -17.27
CA ASN A 101 13.38 8.74 -18.05
C ASN A 101 14.49 8.22 -17.12
N SER A 102 14.08 7.51 -16.08
CA SER A 102 14.93 6.96 -15.03
C SER A 102 14.30 5.68 -14.51
N ASN A 103 15.14 4.75 -14.06
CA ASN A 103 14.70 3.54 -13.36
C ASN A 103 14.47 3.78 -11.86
N SER A 104 14.68 5.00 -11.37
CA SER A 104 14.45 5.38 -9.98
C SER A 104 13.63 6.66 -9.89
N ILE A 105 12.80 6.76 -8.85
CA ILE A 105 12.02 7.93 -8.49
C ILE A 105 12.17 8.18 -6.99
N GLU A 106 12.29 9.44 -6.58
CA GLU A 106 12.17 9.83 -5.17
C GLU A 106 10.86 10.56 -4.91
N PHE A 107 10.22 10.20 -3.80
CA PHE A 107 9.03 10.85 -3.29
C PHE A 107 9.34 11.60 -2.00
N VAL A 108 9.05 12.91 -1.98
CA VAL A 108 9.08 13.73 -0.77
C VAL A 108 7.70 13.65 -0.12
N THR A 109 7.65 13.10 1.09
CA THR A 109 6.42 12.73 1.80
C THR A 109 6.48 13.20 3.26
N LEU A 110 5.39 13.06 4.02
CA LEU A 110 5.39 13.33 5.47
C LEU A 110 6.29 12.36 6.25
N SER A 111 6.47 11.14 5.76
CA SER A 111 7.35 10.12 6.35
C SER A 111 8.83 10.24 5.91
N GLY A 112 9.19 11.35 5.26
CA GLY A 112 10.51 11.55 4.67
C GLY A 112 10.59 11.17 3.20
N ILE A 113 11.80 10.88 2.72
CA ILE A 113 12.03 10.52 1.32
C ILE A 113 11.83 9.01 1.15
N LEU A 114 10.95 8.62 0.24
CA LEU A 114 10.77 7.23 -0.18
C LEU A 114 11.32 7.05 -1.59
N SER A 115 11.92 5.89 -1.86
CA SER A 115 12.47 5.58 -3.18
C SER A 115 11.70 4.45 -3.84
N ALA A 116 11.50 4.56 -5.16
CA ALA A 116 10.94 3.50 -5.97
C ALA A 116 11.87 3.18 -7.13
N ARG A 117 12.07 1.88 -7.39
CA ARG A 117 12.95 1.38 -8.44
C ARG A 117 12.20 0.48 -9.41
N LYS A 118 12.28 0.78 -10.71
CA LYS A 118 11.83 -0.09 -11.80
C LYS A 118 12.84 -1.23 -11.97
N VAL A 119 12.37 -2.47 -11.85
CA VAL A 119 13.16 -3.69 -12.02
C VAL A 119 12.59 -4.49 -13.18
N LEU A 120 13.36 -4.65 -14.24
CA LEU A 120 12.89 -5.37 -15.43
C LEU A 120 12.70 -6.85 -15.11
N GLU A 121 11.57 -7.41 -15.54
CA GLU A 121 11.35 -8.84 -15.49
C GLU A 121 12.15 -9.49 -16.63
N ILE A 122 13.16 -10.29 -16.29
CA ILE A 122 13.87 -11.10 -17.28
C ILE A 122 13.04 -12.36 -17.50
N LYS A 123 12.19 -12.36 -18.54
CA LYS A 123 11.53 -13.58 -18.99
C LYS A 123 12.60 -14.46 -19.66
N SER A 124 12.92 -15.59 -19.03
CA SER A 124 13.87 -16.59 -19.57
C SER A 124 13.35 -17.30 -20.82
N ASP A 125 12.05 -17.20 -21.08
CA ASP A 125 11.35 -17.98 -22.08
C ASP A 125 10.69 -16.98 -23.04
N GLY A 126 11.18 -16.89 -24.28
CA GLY A 126 10.81 -15.89 -25.28
C GLY A 126 9.38 -16.03 -25.85
N SER A 127 8.36 -16.24 -25.01
CA SER A 127 7.01 -16.62 -25.43
C SER A 127 5.95 -15.50 -25.47
N ASP A 128 6.29 -14.23 -25.21
CA ASP A 128 5.32 -13.13 -25.30
C ASP A 128 5.64 -12.15 -26.42
N ILE A 129 5.62 -12.64 -27.66
CA ILE A 129 5.29 -11.79 -28.81
C ILE A 129 3.81 -12.02 -29.12
N GLN A 130 2.93 -11.33 -28.40
CA GLN A 130 1.57 -11.11 -28.87
C GLN A 130 1.45 -9.63 -29.27
N ASN A 131 1.17 -9.40 -30.56
CA ASN A 131 0.75 -8.12 -31.14
C ASN A 131 1.75 -6.96 -31.19
N GLY A 132 3.03 -7.22 -31.49
CA GLY A 132 3.91 -6.21 -32.12
C GLY A 132 4.38 -5.05 -31.24
N GLU A 133 3.93 -4.94 -30.00
CA GLU A 133 4.52 -4.10 -28.95
C GLU A 133 4.89 -5.03 -27.80
N ALA A 134 6.19 -5.18 -27.52
CA ALA A 134 6.64 -5.87 -26.33
C ALA A 134 6.22 -5.02 -25.13
N GLN A 135 5.15 -5.42 -24.43
CA GLN A 135 4.82 -4.81 -23.15
C GLN A 135 5.95 -5.17 -22.19
N GLU A 136 6.82 -4.22 -21.90
CA GLU A 136 7.86 -4.40 -20.89
C GLU A 136 7.19 -4.74 -19.55
N CYS A 137 7.30 -6.01 -19.13
CA CYS A 137 6.94 -6.40 -17.79
C CYS A 137 8.05 -5.97 -16.83
N PHE A 138 7.67 -5.30 -15.75
CA PHE A 138 8.60 -4.84 -14.73
C PHE A 138 7.96 -4.93 -13.34
N PHE A 139 8.80 -5.17 -12.35
CA PHE A 139 8.47 -5.02 -10.95
C PHE A 139 8.84 -3.62 -10.46
N ILE A 140 8.21 -3.20 -9.37
CA ILE A 140 8.57 -1.97 -8.67
C ILE A 140 8.99 -2.38 -7.26
N GLU A 141 10.22 -2.05 -6.92
CA GLU A 141 10.70 -2.16 -5.54
C GLU A 141 10.53 -0.81 -4.85
N LEU A 142 10.05 -0.85 -3.61
CA LEU A 142 9.87 0.32 -2.77
C LEU A 142 10.79 0.22 -1.55
N ASP A 143 11.48 1.32 -1.23
CA ASP A 143 12.29 1.45 -0.02
C ASP A 143 11.49 2.24 1.03
N PHE A 144 11.06 1.54 2.08
CA PHE A 144 10.14 2.02 3.12
C PHE A 144 10.80 1.95 4.50
N PRO A 145 10.41 2.84 5.42
CA PRO A 145 10.92 2.79 6.79
C PRO A 145 10.53 1.46 7.46
N MET A 146 11.49 0.86 8.15
CA MET A 146 11.24 -0.34 8.96
C MET A 146 10.35 0.01 10.16
N VAL A 147 9.35 -0.81 10.44
CA VAL A 147 8.52 -0.72 11.64
C VAL A 147 8.88 -1.87 12.59
N PRO A 148 9.65 -1.62 13.67
CA PRO A 148 10.02 -2.67 14.61
C PRO A 148 8.83 -3.32 15.31
N LEU A 149 9.00 -4.60 15.67
CA LEU A 149 8.12 -5.33 16.57
C LEU A 149 8.59 -5.18 18.02
N ILE A 150 7.63 -5.07 18.93
CA ILE A 150 7.81 -5.07 20.38
C ILE A 150 6.94 -6.14 21.01
N ASP A 151 7.31 -6.57 22.21
CA ASP A 151 6.57 -7.58 22.95
C ASP A 151 5.16 -7.10 23.32
N PHE A 152 4.19 -8.01 23.20
CA PHE A 152 2.82 -7.77 23.59
C PHE A 152 2.56 -8.30 25.01
N ASN A 153 1.70 -7.62 25.78
CA ASN A 153 1.31 -8.05 27.11
C ASN A 153 0.37 -9.27 27.03
N SER A 154 0.82 -10.41 27.54
CA SER A 154 0.06 -11.67 27.50
C SER A 154 -1.28 -11.63 28.24
N ALA A 155 -1.50 -10.69 29.15
CA ALA A 155 -2.76 -10.56 29.89
C ALA A 155 -3.97 -10.28 29.00
N GLU A 156 -3.76 -9.72 27.80
CA GLU A 156 -4.82 -9.37 26.85
C GLU A 156 -5.00 -10.43 25.74
N ALA A 157 -4.19 -11.48 25.74
CA ALA A 157 -4.15 -12.47 24.65
C ALA A 157 -5.49 -13.22 24.46
N SER A 158 -6.25 -13.44 25.54
CA SER A 158 -7.58 -14.04 25.46
C SER A 158 -8.60 -13.13 24.76
N ALA A 159 -8.52 -11.82 24.98
CA ALA A 159 -9.36 -10.85 24.29
C ALA A 159 -9.06 -10.83 22.78
N ILE A 160 -7.77 -10.93 22.41
CA ILE A 160 -7.36 -11.04 21.00
C ILE A 160 -7.92 -12.32 20.36
N SER A 161 -7.76 -13.49 21.00
CA SER A 161 -8.32 -14.75 20.47
C SER A 161 -9.84 -14.65 20.29
N ASN A 162 -10.56 -14.11 21.27
CA ASN A 162 -12.00 -13.92 21.17
C ASN A 162 -12.40 -12.98 20.02
N SER A 163 -11.60 -11.94 19.75
CA SER A 163 -11.84 -11.03 18.61
C SER A 163 -11.66 -11.71 17.25
N LEU A 164 -10.95 -12.84 17.20
CA LEU A 164 -10.78 -13.70 16.04
C LEU A 164 -11.63 -14.96 16.14
N ASN A 165 -12.75 -14.89 16.87
CA ASN A 165 -13.71 -15.98 17.07
C ASN A 165 -13.07 -17.28 17.63
N GLY A 166 -12.15 -17.13 18.57
CA GLY A 166 -11.49 -18.24 19.27
C GLY A 166 -10.32 -18.86 18.51
N ALA A 167 -9.77 -18.16 17.49
CA ALA A 167 -8.59 -18.62 16.79
C ALA A 167 -7.41 -18.82 17.75
N SER A 168 -6.67 -19.91 17.56
CA SER A 168 -5.38 -20.14 18.22
C SER A 168 -4.30 -19.33 17.52
N PHE A 169 -3.31 -18.85 18.28
CA PHE A 169 -2.17 -18.11 17.76
C PHE A 169 -0.87 -18.73 18.29
N ILE A 170 0.20 -18.61 17.50
CA ILE A 170 1.56 -18.96 17.88
C ILE A 170 2.18 -17.82 18.69
N ASP A 171 2.00 -16.58 18.22
CA ASP A 171 2.65 -15.40 18.81
C ASP A 171 1.78 -14.16 18.60
N ILE A 172 1.93 -13.20 19.51
CA ILE A 172 1.34 -11.87 19.40
C ILE A 172 2.42 -10.85 19.71
N LYS A 173 2.63 -9.94 18.78
CA LYS A 173 3.51 -8.78 18.93
C LYS A 173 2.71 -7.51 18.70
N ARG A 174 3.35 -6.38 18.99
CA ARG A 174 2.86 -5.05 18.62
C ARG A 174 3.89 -4.38 17.74
N THR A 175 3.47 -3.62 16.75
CA THR A 175 4.38 -2.79 15.95
C THR A 175 4.61 -1.47 16.67
N THR A 176 5.73 -0.81 16.41
CA THR A 176 5.97 0.56 16.88
C THR A 176 5.03 1.58 16.23
N ALA A 177 4.40 1.22 15.10
CA ALA A 177 3.28 1.94 14.49
C ALA A 177 1.93 1.62 15.14
N ASP A 178 1.94 0.94 16.29
CA ASP A 178 0.78 0.67 17.11
C ASP A 178 -0.26 -0.29 16.50
N ASP A 179 0.15 -1.23 15.66
CA ASP A 179 -0.71 -2.33 15.21
C ASP A 179 -0.40 -3.61 15.98
N LEU A 180 -1.41 -4.44 16.19
CA LEU A 180 -1.20 -5.81 16.67
C LEU A 180 -0.72 -6.68 15.50
N PHE A 181 0.24 -7.56 15.77
CA PHE A 181 0.74 -8.54 14.82
C PHE A 181 0.53 -9.94 15.40
N VAL A 182 -0.44 -10.67 14.87
CA VAL A 182 -0.88 -11.98 15.37
C VAL A 182 -0.47 -13.06 14.38
N VAL A 183 0.32 -14.02 14.84
CA VAL A 183 0.77 -15.15 14.03
C VAL A 183 -0.11 -16.36 14.30
N LEU A 184 -0.80 -16.85 13.28
CA LEU A 184 -1.60 -18.06 13.34
C LEU A 184 -0.79 -19.31 12.93
N PRO A 185 -1.26 -20.53 13.25
CA PRO A 185 -0.56 -21.76 12.92
C PRO A 185 -0.30 -21.99 11.43
N SER A 186 -1.17 -21.47 10.55
CA SER A 186 -1.04 -21.65 9.11
C SER A 186 -1.77 -20.57 8.31
N GLY A 187 -1.46 -20.47 7.02
CA GLY A 187 -2.14 -19.62 6.07
C GLY A 187 -3.60 -20.01 5.89
N GLU A 188 -3.95 -21.30 5.93
CA GLU A 188 -5.36 -21.74 5.94
C GLU A 188 -6.10 -21.17 7.16
N SER A 189 -5.46 -21.16 8.33
CA SER A 189 -6.04 -20.55 9.52
C SER A 189 -6.35 -19.06 9.27
N VAL A 190 -5.44 -18.32 8.61
CA VAL A 190 -5.65 -16.91 8.22
C VAL A 190 -6.80 -16.75 7.23
N VAL A 191 -6.95 -17.66 6.28
CA VAL A 191 -8.06 -17.62 5.31
C VAL A 191 -9.40 -17.89 6.00
N GLU A 192 -9.43 -18.83 6.94
CA GLU A 192 -10.65 -19.31 7.59
C GLU A 192 -11.13 -18.44 8.77
N ILE A 193 -10.28 -17.57 9.34
CA ILE A 193 -10.70 -16.72 10.46
C ILE A 193 -11.91 -15.87 10.09
N LYS A 194 -12.82 -15.77 11.05
CA LYS A 194 -14.00 -14.91 11.03
C LYS A 194 -13.81 -13.81 12.08
N PRO A 195 -13.31 -12.63 11.69
CA PRO A 195 -13.04 -11.54 12.62
C PRO A 195 -14.34 -10.95 13.19
N GLU A 196 -14.38 -10.75 14.50
CA GLU A 196 -15.44 -10.01 15.18
C GLU A 196 -15.05 -8.52 15.24
N PHE A 197 -15.41 -7.76 14.20
CA PHE A 197 -14.93 -6.38 14.03
C PHE A 197 -15.22 -5.45 15.22
N ASP A 198 -16.36 -5.61 15.90
CA ASP A 198 -16.68 -4.83 17.10
C ASP A 198 -15.81 -5.22 18.30
N ALA A 199 -15.33 -6.46 18.37
CA ALA A 199 -14.35 -6.89 19.36
C ALA A 199 -12.95 -6.37 18.99
N ILE A 200 -12.55 -6.44 17.72
CA ILE A 200 -11.29 -5.89 17.22
C ILE A 200 -11.21 -4.38 17.49
N ARG A 201 -12.32 -3.64 17.34
CA ARG A 201 -12.38 -2.21 17.68
C ARG A 201 -12.06 -1.93 19.16
N LYS A 202 -12.21 -2.91 20.06
CA LYS A 202 -11.88 -2.80 21.49
C LYS A 202 -10.45 -3.25 21.82
N CYS A 203 -9.78 -3.97 20.94
CA CYS A 203 -8.38 -4.36 21.10
C CYS A 203 -7.47 -3.13 21.15
N PRO A 204 -6.28 -3.20 21.77
CA PRO A 204 -5.30 -2.11 21.72
C PRO A 204 -4.79 -1.88 20.30
N GLY A 205 -4.18 -0.71 20.07
CA GLY A 205 -3.59 -0.37 18.78
C GLY A 205 -4.56 0.21 17.74
N ARG A 206 -4.06 0.51 16.55
CA ARG A 206 -4.84 1.06 15.42
C ARG A 206 -5.59 -0.04 14.66
N GLY A 207 -4.91 -1.15 14.41
CA GLY A 207 -5.45 -2.33 13.75
C GLY A 207 -4.75 -3.62 14.15
N MET A 208 -5.09 -4.70 13.45
CA MET A 208 -4.59 -6.05 13.68
C MET A 208 -4.18 -6.70 12.35
N ILE A 209 -2.90 -6.99 12.23
CA ILE A 209 -2.29 -7.78 11.16
C ILE A 209 -2.31 -9.24 11.61
N VAL A 210 -2.87 -10.12 10.80
CA VAL A 210 -2.98 -11.54 11.09
C VAL A 210 -2.28 -12.31 9.98
N SER A 211 -1.24 -13.07 10.33
CA SER A 211 -0.36 -13.73 9.36
C SER A 211 -0.12 -15.19 9.71
N GLY A 212 0.20 -16.02 8.71
CA GLY A 212 0.48 -17.45 8.89
C GLY A 212 1.18 -18.03 7.67
N ALA A 213 2.03 -19.04 7.88
CA ALA A 213 2.82 -19.65 6.81
C ALA A 213 1.91 -20.29 5.74
N ALA A 214 2.14 -19.97 4.47
CA ALA A 214 1.28 -20.43 3.39
C ALA A 214 1.48 -21.93 3.14
N PRO A 215 0.45 -22.63 2.61
CA PRO A 215 0.59 -24.04 2.25
C PRO A 215 1.73 -24.26 1.25
N PRO A 216 2.45 -25.40 1.35
CA PRO A 216 3.39 -25.82 0.31
C PRO A 216 2.72 -25.86 -1.07
N GLY A 217 3.38 -25.29 -2.07
CA GLY A 217 2.88 -25.25 -3.45
C GLY A 217 1.88 -24.13 -3.74
N SER A 218 1.59 -23.25 -2.78
CA SER A 218 0.76 -22.06 -3.00
C SER A 218 1.43 -20.98 -3.86
N GLY A 219 2.76 -21.00 -3.96
CA GLY A 219 3.57 -19.96 -4.61
C GLY A 219 3.88 -18.76 -3.71
N PHE A 220 3.44 -18.78 -2.44
CA PHE A 220 3.68 -17.72 -1.46
C PHE A 220 4.36 -18.28 -0.21
N ASP A 221 5.02 -17.41 0.56
CA ASP A 221 5.65 -17.79 1.82
C ASP A 221 4.66 -17.71 3.00
N PHE A 222 3.74 -16.75 2.98
CA PHE A 222 2.73 -16.55 4.01
C PHE A 222 1.46 -15.93 3.44
N TYR A 223 0.36 -16.06 4.18
CA TYR A 223 -0.85 -15.28 3.97
C TYR A 223 -0.98 -14.25 5.08
N SER A 224 -1.49 -13.06 4.75
CA SER A 224 -1.77 -12.02 5.73
C SER A 224 -3.10 -11.33 5.45
N ARG A 225 -3.72 -10.82 6.51
CA ARG A 225 -4.95 -10.01 6.50
C ARG A 225 -4.77 -8.86 7.48
N PHE A 226 -5.33 -7.70 7.15
CA PHE A 226 -5.26 -6.53 8.02
C PHE A 226 -6.65 -5.99 8.33
N PHE A 227 -6.95 -5.90 9.63
CA PHE A 227 -8.23 -5.44 10.16
C PHE A 227 -8.04 -4.13 10.91
N CYS A 228 -8.69 -3.05 10.47
CA CYS A 228 -8.54 -1.73 11.09
C CYS A 228 -9.89 -1.02 11.33
N PRO A 229 -10.89 -1.66 11.97
CA PRO A 229 -12.25 -1.11 12.11
C PRO A 229 -12.33 0.20 12.93
N LYS A 230 -11.24 0.60 13.61
CA LYS A 230 -11.10 1.92 14.25
C LYS A 230 -10.89 3.05 13.24
N LEU A 231 -10.36 2.73 12.07
CA LEU A 231 -10.08 3.65 10.96
C LEU A 231 -11.22 3.66 9.93
N GLY A 232 -12.39 3.09 10.26
CA GLY A 232 -13.55 3.05 9.38
C GLY A 232 -13.52 1.93 8.32
N VAL A 233 -12.45 1.13 8.27
CA VAL A 233 -12.30 0.01 7.33
C VAL A 233 -12.22 -1.30 8.11
N ASN A 234 -13.19 -2.20 7.92
CA ASN A 234 -13.20 -3.48 8.63
C ASN A 234 -12.00 -4.36 8.24
N GLU A 235 -11.72 -4.46 6.95
CA GLU A 235 -10.61 -5.23 6.40
C GLU A 235 -10.05 -4.54 5.15
N VAL A 236 -8.73 -4.39 5.09
CA VAL A 236 -8.05 -3.88 3.89
C VAL A 236 -7.92 -5.01 2.88
N LYS A 237 -8.33 -4.74 1.63
CA LYS A 237 -8.23 -5.72 0.57
C LYS A 237 -6.76 -5.98 0.19
N TYR A 238 -6.41 -7.26 0.06
CA TYR A 238 -5.14 -7.79 -0.47
C TYR A 238 -3.86 -7.36 0.28
N VAL A 239 -3.72 -7.83 1.51
CA VAL A 239 -2.41 -7.95 2.18
C VAL A 239 -1.86 -9.36 1.97
N SER A 240 -1.88 -9.85 0.74
CA SER A 240 -1.24 -11.12 0.39
C SER A 240 0.06 -10.76 -0.33
N LEU A 241 1.18 -10.83 0.39
CA LEU A 241 2.54 -10.72 -0.15
C LEU A 241 3.14 -12.12 -0.22
#